data_AF-A0A3P3YX58-F1
#
_entry.id   AF-A0A3P3YX58-F1
#
_cell.length_a   1.000
_cell.length_b   1.000
_cell.length_c   1.000
_cell.angle_alpha   90.00
_cell.angle_beta   90.00
_cell.angle_gamma   90.00
#
_symmetry.space_group_name_H-M   'P 1'
#
loop_
_entity.id
_entity.type
_entity.pdbx_description
1 polymer ?
#
loop_
_entity_poly.entity_id
_entity_poly.type
_entity_poly.pdbx_seq_one_letter_code
_entity_poly.pdbx_strand_id
1 'polypeptide(L)'
;MRGKGHKRLAARSFQQWQKLYYNMLCDRQMPTPLYAMLRLPVRCAAQPSPSTPAPASVDLQLATNSSSVLQWWQCEYEPFLLPCDASAQRMAGTTPPATTTTHVLASARVSAHVGPPAPPLGYPEYIAMEAKQYTEGVLRGETYAYRHTEAAGAAPAPPPGAPYISPVKWIQQPLLDGFVAQRLTAHTGVTTGSLLDARRTAMALGRQLPPFALSPFYAASELLDQWCLFGETAAVVPPMPSSSGAVLDGTRQSQQPHDPAAHHLRIAELALGAALLSSYRAVWLNGAVLSHPGTGRSVLVVGPRHSGKTTLALHCLSAAVMQASGSASGDSSVRLTAAEHFFLAAGTPVRRMLDPASARLTSPTIFACSLPHHISVGLGAVLGTLRPNPGLAAAVELPGFLQSEAGLRAFLRNTDGVLWDMSKTYRLRLEDTHTPSPYHTSTQWDPVVVNTLAGVVLLDWNVEELASTSPTPVRNAVREIPLHDGGVEELLTRAQDYMFHGHHLLRSVYDAPQDAPARLENALMDEWAAAPPQPPADGTAPALHCIEGSVNFDLATQLVTSLLGKHA
;
A
#
# COMPACT_ATOMS: atom_id res chain seq x y z
N MET A 1 35.71 27.50 -4.23
CA MET A 1 36.00 26.94 -5.58
C MET A 1 35.58 25.46 -5.82
N ARG A 2 35.03 24.71 -4.84
CA ARG A 2 34.70 23.27 -5.00
C ARG A 2 33.38 22.94 -5.76
N GLY A 3 32.58 23.94 -6.18
CA GLY A 3 31.27 23.71 -6.81
C GLY A 3 31.23 23.66 -8.35
N LYS A 4 32.25 24.16 -9.05
CA LYS A 4 32.24 24.25 -10.53
C LYS A 4 32.44 22.89 -11.23
N GLY A 5 33.20 21.97 -10.62
CA GLY A 5 33.45 20.63 -11.15
C GLY A 5 32.21 19.74 -11.12
N HIS A 6 31.57 19.62 -9.95
CA HIS A 6 30.35 18.82 -9.78
C HIS A 6 29.18 19.28 -10.66
N LYS A 7 29.01 20.60 -10.85
CA LYS A 7 27.98 21.14 -11.75
C LYS A 7 28.22 20.78 -13.22
N ARG A 8 29.49 20.80 -13.68
CA ARG A 8 29.84 20.41 -15.06
C ARG A 8 29.64 18.91 -15.29
N LEU A 9 29.98 18.10 -14.30
CA LEU A 9 29.81 16.65 -14.30
C LEU A 9 28.33 16.26 -14.34
N ALA A 10 27.50 16.82 -13.44
CA ALA A 10 26.05 16.65 -13.47
C ALA A 10 25.40 17.11 -14.78
N ALA A 11 25.83 18.24 -15.36
CA ALA A 11 25.30 18.71 -16.64
C ALA A 11 25.64 17.76 -17.80
N ARG A 12 26.85 17.19 -17.80
CA ARG A 12 27.25 16.17 -18.80
C ARG A 12 26.45 14.88 -18.64
N SER A 13 26.32 14.40 -17.39
CA SER A 13 25.49 13.22 -17.07
C SER A 13 24.06 13.45 -17.54
N PHE A 14 23.46 14.60 -17.20
CA PHE A 14 22.13 14.98 -17.65
C PHE A 14 21.98 14.90 -19.18
N GLN A 15 22.89 15.53 -19.93
CA GLN A 15 22.89 15.51 -21.40
C GLN A 15 23.10 14.11 -21.99
N GLN A 16 23.85 13.23 -21.32
CA GLN A 16 24.10 11.87 -21.78
C GLN A 16 22.84 11.01 -21.66
N TRP A 17 22.18 11.06 -20.51
CA TRP A 17 20.96 10.32 -20.22
C TRP A 17 19.75 10.82 -21.02
N GLN A 18 19.64 12.14 -21.28
CA GLN A 18 18.58 12.71 -22.13
C GLN A 18 18.59 12.18 -23.57
N LYS A 19 19.67 11.53 -24.00
CA LYS A 19 19.79 10.94 -25.35
C LYS A 19 19.42 9.46 -25.38
N LEU A 20 19.08 8.85 -24.23
CA LEU A 20 18.76 7.44 -24.15
C LEU A 20 17.26 7.22 -24.25
N TYR A 21 16.90 6.16 -24.97
CA TYR A 21 15.57 5.57 -24.88
C TYR A 21 15.50 4.64 -23.67
N TYR A 22 14.35 4.57 -23.01
CA TYR A 22 14.05 3.68 -21.89
C TYR A 22 14.32 2.23 -22.24
N ASN A 23 13.83 1.76 -23.41
CA ASN A 23 14.09 0.38 -23.85
C ASN A 23 15.59 0.10 -24.00
N MET A 24 16.37 1.08 -24.50
CA MET A 24 17.82 0.94 -24.60
C MET A 24 18.49 0.86 -23.22
N LEU A 25 18.00 1.65 -22.26
CA LEU A 25 18.45 1.62 -20.87
C LEU A 25 18.20 0.24 -20.25
N CYS A 26 16.99 -0.30 -20.36
CA CYS A 26 16.64 -1.61 -19.80
C CYS A 26 17.32 -2.78 -20.54
N ASP A 27 17.23 -2.84 -21.86
CA ASP A 27 17.65 -4.03 -22.63
C ASP A 27 19.17 -4.14 -22.76
N ARG A 28 19.87 -3.00 -22.90
CA ARG A 28 21.32 -2.99 -23.17
C ARG A 28 22.16 -2.61 -21.97
N GLN A 29 21.70 -1.65 -21.16
CA GLN A 29 22.50 -1.12 -20.05
C GLN A 29 22.19 -1.84 -18.72
N MET A 30 20.99 -2.41 -18.57
CA MET A 30 20.53 -3.04 -17.33
C MET A 30 19.81 -4.39 -17.57
N PRO A 31 20.45 -5.37 -18.23
CA PRO A 31 19.79 -6.61 -18.61
C PRO A 31 19.25 -7.40 -17.40
N THR A 32 18.03 -7.92 -17.51
CA THR A 32 17.33 -8.71 -16.46
C THR A 32 16.92 -10.10 -17.00
N PRO A 33 17.82 -11.10 -16.98
CA PRO A 33 17.58 -12.40 -17.63
C PRO A 33 16.64 -13.37 -16.89
N LEU A 34 16.30 -13.11 -15.62
CA LEU A 34 15.43 -13.97 -14.83
C LEU A 34 14.01 -13.41 -14.86
N TYR A 35 13.01 -14.25 -15.15
CA TYR A 35 11.62 -13.82 -15.35
C TYR A 35 10.63 -14.59 -14.47
N ALA A 36 9.59 -13.91 -14.02
CA ALA A 36 8.43 -14.49 -13.36
C ALA A 36 7.16 -13.71 -13.73
N MET A 37 6.00 -14.32 -13.54
CA MET A 37 4.71 -13.68 -13.78
C MET A 37 3.89 -13.71 -12.51
N LEU A 38 3.61 -12.54 -11.94
CA LEU A 38 2.66 -12.39 -10.85
C LEU A 38 1.26 -12.29 -11.46
N ARG A 39 0.47 -13.35 -11.33
CA ARG A 39 -0.89 -13.44 -11.87
C ARG A 39 -1.90 -13.26 -10.75
N LEU A 40 -2.62 -12.14 -10.77
CA LEU A 40 -3.66 -11.83 -9.78
C LEU A 40 -5.02 -12.27 -10.33
N PRO A 41 -5.59 -13.39 -9.86
CA PRO A 41 -6.85 -13.92 -10.38
C PRO A 41 -8.02 -13.01 -9.99
N VAL A 42 -8.92 -12.79 -10.94
CA VAL A 42 -10.14 -12.02 -10.73
C VAL A 42 -11.23 -12.92 -10.19
N ARG A 43 -11.76 -12.56 -9.03
CA ARG A 43 -12.94 -13.20 -8.46
C ARG A 43 -14.17 -12.35 -8.72
N CYS A 44 -15.11 -12.92 -9.45
CA CYS A 44 -16.47 -12.41 -9.55
C CYS A 44 -17.35 -13.31 -8.71
N ALA A 45 -18.10 -12.75 -7.77
CA ALA A 45 -19.12 -13.53 -7.08
C ALA A 45 -20.19 -13.98 -8.08
N ALA A 46 -20.27 -15.29 -8.29
CA ALA A 46 -21.23 -15.90 -9.18
C ALA A 46 -22.64 -15.68 -8.62
N GLN A 47 -23.50 -15.03 -9.41
CA GLN A 47 -24.91 -15.42 -9.36
C GLN A 47 -25.02 -16.85 -9.93
N PRO A 48 -26.03 -17.64 -9.56
CA PRO A 48 -26.24 -18.99 -10.07
C PRO A 48 -26.63 -18.92 -11.57
N SER A 49 -25.63 -18.65 -12.40
CA SER A 49 -25.66 -18.68 -13.85
C SER A 49 -24.99 -20.00 -14.29
N PRO A 50 -25.56 -20.74 -15.25
CA PRO A 50 -25.01 -22.00 -15.72
C PRO A 50 -23.72 -21.85 -16.56
N SER A 51 -23.31 -20.62 -16.90
CA SER A 51 -22.03 -20.36 -17.56
C SER A 51 -21.01 -19.84 -16.55
N THR A 52 -20.04 -20.68 -16.20
CA THR A 52 -18.88 -20.25 -15.41
C THR A 52 -18.16 -19.14 -16.18
N PRO A 53 -17.98 -17.92 -15.61
CA PRO A 53 -17.27 -16.85 -16.29
C PRO A 53 -15.86 -17.32 -16.65
N ALA A 54 -15.35 -16.88 -17.81
CA ALA A 54 -14.01 -17.22 -18.25
C ALA A 54 -12.99 -16.75 -17.19
N PRO A 55 -11.94 -17.55 -16.89
CA PRO A 55 -10.94 -17.14 -15.93
C PRO A 55 -10.29 -15.82 -16.40
N ALA A 56 -10.15 -14.86 -15.50
CA ALA A 56 -9.54 -13.57 -15.80
C ALA A 56 -8.48 -13.19 -14.77
N SER A 57 -7.53 -12.35 -15.18
CA SER A 57 -6.44 -11.93 -14.31
C SER A 57 -5.92 -10.53 -14.61
N VAL A 58 -5.22 -9.96 -13.62
CA VAL A 58 -4.30 -8.83 -13.82
C VAL A 58 -2.88 -9.38 -13.68
N ASP A 59 -2.04 -9.15 -14.69
CA ASP A 59 -0.74 -9.81 -14.81
C ASP A 59 0.42 -8.80 -14.71
N LEU A 60 1.31 -8.98 -13.74
CA LEU A 60 2.58 -8.24 -13.66
C LEU A 60 3.74 -9.14 -14.11
N GLN A 61 4.44 -8.70 -15.15
CA GLN A 61 5.62 -9.38 -15.67
C GLN A 61 6.84 -8.88 -14.90
N LEU A 62 7.45 -9.75 -14.10
CA LEU A 62 8.59 -9.42 -13.25
C LEU A 62 9.88 -9.92 -13.91
N ALA A 63 10.93 -9.09 -13.92
CA ALA A 63 12.24 -9.47 -14.45
C ALA A 63 13.38 -8.98 -13.55
N THR A 64 14.42 -9.79 -13.34
CA THR A 64 15.58 -9.39 -12.52
C THR A 64 16.90 -9.97 -13.04
N ASN A 65 18.02 -9.38 -12.61
CA ASN A 65 19.36 -9.94 -12.78
C ASN A 65 19.88 -10.66 -11.53
N SER A 66 19.12 -10.65 -10.43
CA SER A 66 19.53 -11.21 -9.15
C SER A 66 18.66 -12.40 -8.75
N SER A 67 19.29 -13.54 -8.51
CA SER A 67 18.60 -14.73 -7.99
C SER A 67 17.99 -14.48 -6.61
N SER A 68 18.63 -13.67 -5.76
CA SER A 68 18.10 -13.30 -4.44
C SER A 68 16.80 -12.49 -4.53
N VAL A 69 16.69 -11.60 -5.51
CA VAL A 69 15.45 -10.85 -5.77
C VAL A 69 14.35 -11.80 -6.25
N LEU A 70 14.67 -12.71 -7.18
CA LEU A 70 13.70 -13.70 -7.67
C LEU A 70 13.20 -14.61 -6.53
N GLN A 71 14.12 -15.07 -5.68
CA GLN A 71 13.79 -15.90 -4.51
C GLN A 71 12.93 -15.14 -3.51
N TRP A 72 13.21 -13.85 -3.30
CA TRP A 72 12.35 -13.01 -2.46
C TRP A 72 10.94 -12.86 -3.06
N TRP A 73 10.81 -12.61 -4.37
CA TRP A 73 9.49 -12.56 -5.02
C TRP A 73 8.72 -13.87 -4.88
N GLN A 74 9.41 -15.01 -4.95
CA GLN A 74 8.80 -16.32 -4.72
C GLN A 74 8.21 -16.42 -3.32
N CYS A 75 8.92 -15.94 -2.29
CA CYS A 75 8.39 -15.91 -0.93
C CYS A 75 7.29 -14.86 -0.71
N GLU A 76 7.42 -13.68 -1.33
CA GLU A 76 6.51 -12.55 -1.14
C GLU A 76 5.14 -12.77 -1.80
N TYR A 77 5.14 -13.32 -3.01
CA TYR A 77 3.96 -13.38 -3.87
C TYR A 77 3.38 -14.79 -4.04
N GLU A 78 3.86 -15.79 -3.29
CA GLU A 78 3.26 -17.12 -3.27
C GLU A 78 1.79 -17.06 -2.82
N PRO A 79 0.85 -17.81 -3.44
CA PRO A 79 1.02 -18.71 -4.59
C PRO A 79 0.72 -18.04 -5.95
N PHE A 80 0.58 -16.72 -6.00
CA PHE A 80 0.21 -15.97 -7.21
C PHE A 80 1.36 -15.81 -8.21
N LEU A 81 2.60 -16.10 -7.79
CA LEU A 81 3.77 -16.06 -8.66
C LEU A 81 3.91 -17.35 -9.48
N LEU A 82 3.83 -17.22 -10.79
CA LEU A 82 4.09 -18.29 -11.74
C LEU A 82 5.53 -18.19 -12.26
N PRO A 83 6.34 -19.27 -12.18
CA PRO A 83 7.64 -19.29 -12.85
C PRO A 83 7.44 -19.22 -14.37
N CYS A 84 8.25 -18.40 -15.05
CA CYS A 84 8.26 -18.38 -16.52
C CYS A 84 9.34 -19.31 -17.04
N ASP A 85 8.96 -20.32 -17.83
CA ASP A 85 9.93 -21.14 -18.56
C ASP A 85 10.66 -20.27 -19.59
N ALA A 86 11.99 -20.16 -19.45
CA ALA A 86 12.87 -19.33 -20.27
C ALA A 86 12.88 -19.70 -21.78
N SER A 87 12.19 -20.76 -22.18
CA SER A 87 12.02 -21.21 -23.57
C SER A 87 10.84 -20.54 -24.30
N ALA A 88 9.82 -20.05 -23.59
CA ALA A 88 8.59 -19.54 -24.21
C ALA A 88 8.73 -18.11 -24.77
N GLN A 89 9.64 -17.29 -24.24
CA GLN A 89 9.82 -15.89 -24.70
C GLN A 89 10.83 -15.73 -25.85
N ARG A 90 11.70 -16.73 -26.11
CA ARG A 90 12.64 -16.69 -27.24
C ARG A 90 11.98 -16.94 -28.60
N MET A 91 10.72 -17.37 -28.63
CA MET A 91 9.91 -17.48 -29.84
C MET A 91 8.71 -16.52 -29.79
N ALA A 92 8.97 -15.22 -29.89
CA ALA A 92 8.00 -14.32 -30.49
C ALA A 92 7.86 -14.71 -31.98
N GLY A 93 6.96 -15.64 -32.28
CA GLY A 93 6.74 -16.12 -33.64
C GLY A 93 5.78 -17.30 -33.81
N THR A 94 5.44 -18.04 -32.76
CA THR A 94 4.50 -19.16 -32.89
C THR A 94 3.49 -19.18 -31.76
N THR A 95 2.23 -19.23 -32.18
CA THR A 95 1.00 -19.28 -31.37
C THR A 95 1.16 -20.16 -30.13
N PRO A 96 0.76 -19.66 -28.93
CA PRO A 96 0.77 -20.47 -27.72
C PRO A 96 -0.15 -21.71 -27.89
N PRO A 97 0.20 -22.86 -27.31
CA PRO A 97 -0.67 -24.03 -27.33
C PRO A 97 -2.00 -23.71 -26.64
N ALA A 98 -3.09 -24.29 -27.14
CA ALA A 98 -4.44 -24.07 -26.65
C ALA A 98 -4.64 -24.63 -25.23
N THR A 99 -4.23 -23.86 -24.22
CA THR A 99 -4.72 -23.94 -22.85
C THR A 99 -5.75 -22.81 -22.69
N THR A 100 -6.90 -23.11 -22.05
CA THR A 100 -8.00 -22.17 -21.77
C THR A 100 -7.50 -20.74 -21.59
N THR A 101 -7.77 -19.87 -22.57
CA THR A 101 -7.20 -18.52 -22.63
C THR A 101 -7.75 -17.67 -21.48
N THR A 102 -6.98 -17.53 -20.40
CA THR A 102 -7.28 -16.59 -19.33
C THR A 102 -7.36 -15.18 -19.90
N HIS A 103 -8.46 -14.47 -19.65
CA HIS A 103 -8.64 -13.10 -20.10
C HIS A 103 -7.82 -12.14 -19.23
N VAL A 104 -6.79 -11.50 -19.80
CA VAL A 104 -5.95 -10.54 -19.07
C VAL A 104 -6.60 -9.16 -19.12
N LEU A 105 -7.08 -8.68 -17.96
CA LEU A 105 -7.73 -7.37 -17.82
C LEU A 105 -6.76 -6.20 -17.94
N ALA A 106 -5.55 -6.38 -17.43
CA ALA A 106 -4.49 -5.39 -17.43
C ALA A 106 -3.14 -6.10 -17.26
N SER A 107 -2.10 -5.52 -17.84
CA SER A 107 -0.73 -5.99 -17.64
C SER A 107 0.27 -4.86 -17.63
N ALA A 108 1.30 -4.99 -16.81
CA ALA A 108 2.46 -4.10 -16.78
C ALA A 108 3.74 -4.91 -16.54
N ARG A 109 4.88 -4.28 -16.80
CA ARG A 109 6.21 -4.87 -16.60
C ARG A 109 6.98 -4.16 -15.50
N VAL A 110 7.62 -4.94 -14.64
CA VAL A 110 8.49 -4.47 -13.57
C VAL A 110 9.83 -5.19 -13.67
N SER A 111 10.90 -4.42 -13.84
CA SER A 111 12.26 -4.92 -13.84
C SER A 111 12.99 -4.48 -12.57
N ALA A 112 13.80 -5.35 -11.98
CA ALA A 112 14.70 -5.02 -10.87
C ALA A 112 16.14 -5.32 -11.26
N HIS A 113 16.98 -4.30 -11.28
CA HIS A 113 18.39 -4.43 -11.64
C HIS A 113 19.28 -4.11 -10.45
N VAL A 114 20.07 -5.09 -10.01
CA VAL A 114 21.06 -4.92 -8.96
C VAL A 114 22.37 -4.45 -9.59
N GLY A 115 22.78 -3.23 -9.25
CA GLY A 115 23.96 -2.55 -9.76
C GLY A 115 23.65 -1.30 -10.59
N PRO A 116 24.69 -0.57 -11.01
CA PRO A 116 24.56 0.54 -11.93
C PRO A 116 24.33 0.07 -13.37
N PRO A 117 23.75 0.93 -14.24
CA PRO A 117 23.80 0.74 -15.68
C PRO A 117 25.24 0.57 -16.20
N ALA A 118 25.40 -0.25 -17.24
CA ALA A 118 26.71 -0.59 -17.79
C ALA A 118 27.54 0.65 -18.21
N PRO A 119 28.88 0.60 -18.10
CA PRO A 119 29.74 1.66 -18.58
C PRO A 119 29.54 1.95 -20.08
N PRO A 120 29.62 3.22 -20.52
CA PRO A 120 30.06 4.41 -19.76
C PRO A 120 28.92 5.19 -19.10
N LEU A 121 27.71 4.62 -18.94
CA LEU A 121 26.56 5.38 -18.44
C LEU A 121 26.63 5.65 -16.94
N GLY A 122 26.85 4.61 -16.12
CA GLY A 122 26.91 4.74 -14.66
C GLY A 122 25.60 5.26 -14.05
N TYR A 123 25.63 5.80 -12.82
CA TYR A 123 24.45 6.38 -12.17
C TYR A 123 24.13 7.82 -12.65
N PRO A 124 22.87 8.27 -12.59
CA PRO A 124 22.49 9.65 -12.92
C PRO A 124 22.99 10.67 -11.86
N GLU A 125 24.15 11.28 -12.11
CA GLU A 125 24.81 12.20 -11.18
C GLU A 125 24.04 13.52 -10.99
N TYR A 126 23.21 13.90 -11.95
CA TYR A 126 22.33 15.07 -11.83
C TYR A 126 21.36 14.92 -10.65
N ILE A 127 20.73 13.74 -10.52
CA ILE A 127 19.79 13.44 -9.44
C ILE A 127 20.49 13.53 -8.08
N ALA A 128 21.68 12.95 -7.95
CA ALA A 128 22.48 13.02 -6.72
C ALA A 128 22.86 14.47 -6.35
N MET A 129 23.17 15.30 -7.34
CA MET A 129 23.48 16.71 -7.13
C MET A 129 22.25 17.55 -6.72
N GLU A 130 21.08 17.27 -7.28
CA GLU A 130 19.83 17.92 -6.88
C GLU A 130 19.43 17.50 -5.45
N ALA A 131 19.59 16.22 -5.11
CA ALA A 131 19.37 15.72 -3.77
C ALA A 131 20.25 16.46 -2.75
N LYS A 132 21.55 16.59 -3.04
CA LYS A 132 22.48 17.34 -2.19
C LYS A 132 22.06 18.81 -2.01
N GLN A 133 21.62 19.47 -3.09
CA GLN A 133 21.16 20.86 -3.00
C GLN A 133 19.91 21.00 -2.13
N TYR A 134 18.97 20.07 -2.27
CA TYR A 134 17.76 20.05 -1.46
C TYR A 134 18.09 19.85 0.02
N THR A 135 18.93 18.87 0.33
CA THR A 135 19.46 18.62 1.67
C THR A 135 20.08 19.85 2.30
N GLU A 136 20.97 20.54 1.57
CA GLU A 136 21.59 21.77 2.07
C GLU A 136 20.54 22.85 2.35
N GLY A 137 19.47 22.91 1.54
CA GLY A 137 18.32 23.78 1.77
C GLY A 137 17.56 23.45 3.07
N VAL A 138 17.22 22.18 3.27
CA VAL A 138 16.53 21.70 4.50
C VAL A 138 17.38 22.01 5.74
N LEU A 139 18.67 21.67 5.74
CA LEU A 139 19.58 21.94 6.85
C LEU A 139 19.70 23.43 7.19
N ARG A 140 19.69 24.31 6.18
CA ARG A 140 19.67 25.76 6.39
C ARG A 140 18.34 26.20 7.02
N GLY A 141 17.22 25.66 6.54
CA GLY A 141 15.89 25.89 7.11
C GLY A 141 15.80 25.47 8.58
N GLU A 142 16.28 24.27 8.91
CA GLU A 142 16.34 23.77 10.29
C GLU A 142 17.25 24.62 11.19
N THR A 143 18.44 24.98 10.70
CA THR A 143 19.38 25.83 11.45
C THR A 143 18.77 27.20 11.73
N TYR A 144 18.03 27.76 10.77
CA TYR A 144 17.29 28.99 10.94
C TYR A 144 16.20 28.82 12.02
N ALA A 145 15.34 27.81 11.91
CA ALA A 145 14.26 27.55 12.86
C ALA A 145 14.79 27.37 14.30
N TYR A 146 15.83 26.56 14.49
CA TYR A 146 16.44 26.30 15.80
C TYR A 146 16.97 27.57 16.49
N ARG A 147 17.66 28.43 15.74
CA ARG A 147 18.21 29.68 16.27
C ARG A 147 17.14 30.70 16.68
N HIS A 148 15.94 30.61 16.11
CA HIS A 148 14.85 31.55 16.38
C HIS A 148 13.81 31.00 17.36
N THR A 149 13.82 29.71 17.66
CA THR A 149 13.02 29.11 18.75
C THR A 149 13.55 29.46 20.14
N GLU A 150 14.87 29.66 20.30
CA GLU A 150 15.48 30.01 21.60
C GLU A 150 15.11 31.42 22.08
N ALA A 151 14.65 32.30 21.18
CA ALA A 151 14.36 33.69 21.51
C ALA A 151 12.89 33.97 21.92
N ALA A 152 11.95 33.03 21.72
CA ALA A 152 10.52 33.34 21.82
C ALA A 152 9.61 32.26 22.44
N GLY A 153 10.14 31.16 23.00
CA GLY A 153 9.32 30.14 23.70
C GLY A 153 8.34 29.35 22.81
N ALA A 154 8.11 29.79 21.58
CA ALA A 154 7.39 29.12 20.52
C ALA A 154 8.11 29.43 19.19
N ALA A 155 8.16 28.44 18.28
CA ALA A 155 8.70 28.67 16.95
C ALA A 155 7.87 29.78 16.27
N PRO A 156 8.48 30.88 15.77
CA PRO A 156 7.73 31.84 14.99
C PRO A 156 7.14 31.12 13.78
N ALA A 157 5.84 31.30 13.54
CA ALA A 157 5.19 30.78 12.35
C ALA A 157 5.99 31.22 11.11
N PRO A 158 6.17 30.34 10.10
CA PRO A 158 6.85 30.72 8.87
C PRO A 158 6.18 32.00 8.30
N PRO A 159 6.96 32.95 7.77
CA PRO A 159 6.39 34.21 7.28
C PRO A 159 5.32 33.90 6.22
N PRO A 160 4.22 34.67 6.17
CA PRO A 160 3.16 34.45 5.18
C PRO A 160 3.76 34.46 3.77
N GLY A 161 3.63 33.33 3.06
CA GLY A 161 4.23 33.12 1.73
C GLY A 161 5.54 32.32 1.69
N ALA A 162 6.08 31.86 2.83
CA ALA A 162 7.20 30.92 2.81
C ALA A 162 6.73 29.56 2.26
N PRO A 163 7.36 29.03 1.19
CA PRO A 163 6.96 27.76 0.61
C PRO A 163 7.21 26.65 1.64
N TYR A 164 6.14 25.99 2.09
CA TYR A 164 6.23 24.78 2.89
C TYR A 164 7.05 23.75 2.10
N ILE A 165 8.19 23.35 2.65
CA ILE A 165 9.03 22.34 2.02
C ILE A 165 8.33 21.00 2.16
N SER A 166 7.88 20.44 1.04
CA SER A 166 7.21 19.13 1.03
C SER A 166 8.09 18.07 1.71
N PRO A 167 7.55 17.24 2.62
CA PRO A 167 8.33 16.21 3.30
C PRO A 167 8.82 15.11 2.37
N VAL A 168 8.19 14.96 1.20
CA VAL A 168 8.62 14.06 0.14
C VAL A 168 8.79 14.85 -1.15
N LYS A 169 9.95 14.69 -1.79
CA LYS A 169 10.24 15.24 -3.11
C LYS A 169 10.69 14.12 -4.03
N TRP A 170 10.15 14.08 -5.25
CA TRP A 170 10.70 13.25 -6.32
C TRP A 170 11.60 14.11 -7.19
N ILE A 171 12.83 13.65 -7.41
CA ILE A 171 13.80 14.28 -8.30
C ILE A 171 13.78 13.46 -9.58
N GLN A 172 13.54 14.12 -10.72
CA GLN A 172 13.38 13.46 -12.01
C GLN A 172 14.43 13.92 -13.01
N GLN A 173 14.79 13.01 -13.89
CA GLN A 173 15.66 13.22 -15.03
C GLN A 173 15.02 12.59 -16.27
N PRO A 174 14.64 13.40 -17.27
CA PRO A 174 13.96 12.88 -18.46
C PRO A 174 14.90 12.06 -19.35
N LEU A 175 14.31 11.07 -20.01
CA LEU A 175 14.86 10.31 -21.13
C LEU A 175 14.14 10.74 -22.42
N LEU A 176 14.42 10.10 -23.56
CA LEU A 176 13.73 10.41 -24.83
C LEU A 176 12.26 9.98 -24.83
N ASP A 177 11.94 8.86 -24.19
CA ASP A 177 10.62 8.19 -24.17
C ASP A 177 10.31 7.66 -22.76
N GLY A 178 10.77 8.37 -21.73
CA GLY A 178 10.61 7.97 -20.33
C GLY A 178 11.35 8.88 -19.36
N PHE A 179 11.58 8.40 -18.15
CA PHE A 179 12.32 9.14 -17.13
C PHE A 179 13.03 8.22 -16.13
N VAL A 180 13.98 8.81 -15.39
CA VAL A 180 14.57 8.24 -14.18
C VAL A 180 14.28 9.17 -13.01
N ALA A 181 13.99 8.62 -11.84
CA ALA A 181 13.64 9.37 -10.66
C ALA A 181 14.23 8.76 -9.39
N GLN A 182 14.38 9.59 -8.37
CA GLN A 182 14.57 9.14 -6.98
C GLN A 182 13.63 9.89 -6.05
N ARG A 183 13.14 9.18 -5.03
CA ARG A 183 12.38 9.75 -3.94
C ARG A 183 13.34 10.20 -2.85
N LEU A 184 13.19 11.45 -2.48
CA LEU A 184 13.84 12.08 -1.36
C LEU A 184 12.81 12.31 -0.26
N THR A 185 13.00 11.67 0.88
CA THR A 185 12.14 11.86 2.06
C THR A 185 12.91 12.67 3.08
N ALA A 186 12.46 13.89 3.33
CA ALA A 186 12.90 14.68 4.46
C ALA A 186 12.22 14.14 5.72
N HIS A 187 12.97 14.05 6.82
CA HIS A 187 12.34 13.85 8.12
C HIS A 187 11.45 15.09 8.36
N THR A 188 10.14 14.89 8.48
CA THR A 188 9.16 15.98 8.70
C THR A 188 9.56 16.78 9.93
N GLY A 189 9.93 18.05 9.75
CA GLY A 189 10.47 18.82 10.86
C GLY A 189 10.94 20.24 10.57
N VAL A 190 10.70 20.79 9.38
CA VAL A 190 11.09 22.18 9.10
C VAL A 190 10.23 23.16 9.92
N THR A 191 9.11 22.72 10.55
CA THR A 191 8.22 23.58 11.36
C THR A 191 7.51 22.92 12.56
N THR A 192 7.83 21.67 12.96
CA THR A 192 7.12 20.99 14.09
C THR A 192 8.06 20.55 15.20
N GLY A 193 7.57 20.60 16.45
CA GLY A 193 8.34 20.25 17.67
C GLY A 193 8.97 18.85 17.67
N SER A 194 8.41 17.92 16.90
CA SER A 194 8.89 16.53 16.75
C SER A 194 10.36 16.41 16.31
N LEU A 195 10.87 17.28 15.43
CA LEU A 195 12.28 17.22 15.00
C LEU A 195 13.23 17.86 16.01
N LEU A 196 12.78 18.87 16.77
CA LEU A 196 13.56 19.41 17.88
C LEU A 196 13.75 18.35 18.96
N ASP A 197 12.71 17.60 19.28
CA ASP A 197 12.77 16.53 20.28
C ASP A 197 13.56 15.32 19.78
N ALA A 198 13.42 14.94 18.51
CA ALA A 198 14.23 13.90 17.89
C ALA A 198 15.72 14.29 17.85
N ARG A 199 16.04 15.55 17.54
CA ARG A 199 17.41 16.06 17.51
C ARG A 199 18.02 16.17 18.90
N ARG A 200 17.27 16.65 19.90
CA ARG A 200 17.70 16.63 21.32
C ARG A 200 17.98 15.21 21.80
N THR A 201 17.09 14.27 21.49
CA THR A 201 17.24 12.86 21.83
C THR A 201 18.46 12.25 21.13
N ALA A 202 18.65 12.53 19.84
CA ALA A 202 19.83 12.06 19.12
C ALA A 202 21.14 12.66 19.65
N MET A 203 21.17 13.95 20.01
CA MET A 203 22.32 14.59 20.66
C MET A 203 22.61 13.93 22.01
N ALA A 204 21.59 13.68 22.84
CA ALA A 204 21.74 12.97 24.11
C ALA A 204 22.28 11.55 23.93
N LEU A 205 21.97 10.91 22.80
CA LEU A 205 22.45 9.58 22.42
C LEU A 205 23.78 9.61 21.63
N GLY A 206 24.36 10.79 21.38
CA GLY A 206 25.59 10.95 20.60
C GLY A 206 25.47 10.53 19.12
N ARG A 207 24.26 10.53 18.55
CA ARG A 207 23.98 10.09 17.18
C ARG A 207 23.77 11.25 16.23
N GLN A 208 24.33 11.16 15.03
CA GLN A 208 24.01 12.05 13.92
C GLN A 208 22.76 11.52 13.20
N LEU A 209 21.71 12.33 13.13
CA LEU A 209 20.56 12.02 12.29
C LEU A 209 20.87 12.44 10.85
N PRO A 210 20.74 11.55 9.85
CA PRO A 210 20.80 11.97 8.46
C PRO A 210 19.63 12.94 8.19
N PRO A 211 19.85 14.05 7.47
CA PRO A 211 18.79 15.02 7.23
C PRO A 211 17.69 14.52 6.27
N PHE A 212 17.91 13.39 5.59
CA PHE A 212 17.01 12.84 4.58
C PHE A 212 17.38 11.39 4.25
N ALA A 213 16.42 10.67 3.66
CA ALA A 213 16.62 9.36 3.07
C ALA A 213 16.34 9.39 1.55
N LEU A 214 17.25 8.82 0.75
CA LEU A 214 17.14 8.68 -0.70
C LEU A 214 16.77 7.25 -1.10
N SER A 215 15.69 7.07 -1.83
CA SER A 215 15.39 5.75 -2.41
C SER A 215 16.42 5.32 -3.47
N PRO A 216 16.46 4.03 -3.86
CA PRO A 216 17.02 3.60 -5.14
C PRO A 216 16.37 4.36 -6.33
N PHE A 217 16.96 4.20 -7.52
CA PHE A 217 16.45 4.81 -8.74
C PHE A 217 15.25 4.04 -9.27
N TYR A 218 14.23 4.79 -9.70
CA TYR A 218 13.07 4.31 -10.43
C TYR A 218 13.18 4.82 -11.85
N ALA A 219 13.03 3.96 -12.85
CA ALA A 219 12.87 4.36 -14.23
C ALA A 219 11.51 3.90 -14.73
N ALA A 220 10.91 4.64 -15.65
CA ALA A 220 9.69 4.23 -16.32
C ALA A 220 9.65 4.73 -17.77
N SER A 221 8.93 4.00 -18.60
CA SER A 221 8.54 4.46 -19.94
C SER A 221 7.57 5.64 -19.83
N GLU A 222 7.45 6.44 -20.88
CA GLU A 222 6.49 7.56 -20.96
C GLU A 222 5.03 7.07 -20.84
N LEU A 223 4.74 5.86 -21.33
CA LEU A 223 3.44 5.21 -21.23
C LEU A 223 3.16 4.60 -19.84
N LEU A 224 4.18 4.54 -18.96
CA LEU A 224 4.12 3.94 -17.63
C LEU A 224 3.74 2.45 -17.62
N ASP A 225 3.76 1.77 -18.76
CA ASP A 225 3.51 0.33 -18.89
C ASP A 225 4.71 -0.51 -18.42
N GLN A 226 5.89 0.12 -18.34
CA GLN A 226 7.15 -0.52 -17.99
C GLN A 226 7.88 0.30 -16.94
N TRP A 227 8.26 -0.38 -15.87
CA TRP A 227 8.95 0.21 -14.72
C TRP A 227 10.23 -0.57 -14.42
N CYS A 228 11.24 0.13 -13.94
CA CYS A 228 12.49 -0.48 -13.50
C CYS A 228 12.99 0.13 -12.17
N LEU A 229 13.37 -0.73 -11.23
CA LEU A 229 14.05 -0.38 -9.98
C LEU A 229 15.53 -0.73 -10.12
N PHE A 230 16.44 0.20 -9.86
CA PHE A 230 17.87 -0.10 -9.90
C PHE A 230 18.71 0.66 -8.88
N GLY A 231 19.87 0.09 -8.53
CA GLY A 231 20.75 0.61 -7.50
C GLY A 231 21.63 -0.47 -6.86
N GLU A 232 22.38 -0.07 -5.85
CA GLU A 232 23.26 -0.95 -5.09
C GLU A 232 22.52 -2.12 -4.43
N THR A 233 23.22 -3.24 -4.22
CA THR A 233 22.67 -4.45 -3.59
C THR A 233 21.93 -4.15 -2.29
N ALA A 234 22.47 -3.27 -1.44
CA ALA A 234 21.85 -2.91 -0.16
C ALA A 234 20.53 -2.12 -0.29
N ALA A 235 20.26 -1.51 -1.44
CA ALA A 235 19.05 -0.74 -1.70
C ALA A 235 18.01 -1.51 -2.52
N VAL A 236 18.44 -2.54 -3.26
CA VAL A 236 17.57 -3.29 -4.19
C VAL A 236 17.32 -4.73 -3.76
N VAL A 237 18.24 -5.41 -3.07
CA VAL A 237 18.05 -6.81 -2.67
C VAL A 237 17.40 -6.86 -1.29
N PRO A 238 16.15 -7.35 -1.19
CA PRO A 238 15.49 -7.51 0.10
C PRO A 238 16.18 -8.57 0.95
N PRO A 239 16.18 -8.42 2.29
CA PRO A 239 16.54 -9.53 3.16
C PRO A 239 15.51 -10.66 2.96
N MET A 240 15.99 -11.91 2.93
CA MET A 240 15.09 -13.05 2.89
C MET A 240 14.27 -13.09 4.19
N PRO A 241 12.95 -13.31 4.11
CA PRO A 241 12.14 -13.54 5.31
C PRO A 241 12.70 -14.77 6.06
N SER A 242 12.84 -14.68 7.38
CA SER A 242 13.27 -15.84 8.17
C SER A 242 12.16 -16.88 8.22
N SER A 243 12.55 -18.15 8.29
CA SER A 243 11.61 -19.27 8.38
C SER A 243 10.85 -19.37 9.72
N SER A 244 11.13 -18.50 10.70
CA SER A 244 10.50 -18.49 12.03
C SER A 244 9.79 -17.17 12.30
N GLY A 245 8.47 -17.14 12.09
CA GLY A 245 7.60 -16.01 12.45
C GLY A 245 7.87 -14.70 11.70
N ALA A 246 6.93 -13.77 11.80
CA ALA A 246 7.11 -12.42 11.29
C ALA A 246 8.23 -11.70 12.04
N VAL A 247 9.13 -11.08 11.27
CA VAL A 247 10.33 -10.42 11.79
C VAL A 247 10.05 -8.93 11.95
N LEU A 248 10.60 -8.32 13.00
CA LEU A 248 10.73 -6.86 13.05
C LEU A 248 11.59 -6.40 11.87
N ASP A 249 11.16 -5.33 11.20
CA ASP A 249 12.03 -4.58 10.28
C ASP A 249 13.23 -3.89 11.01
N GLY A 250 13.36 -4.11 12.33
CA GLY A 250 14.12 -3.27 13.25
C GLY A 250 15.53 -3.72 13.63
N THR A 251 15.99 -4.95 13.37
CA THR A 251 17.32 -5.38 13.87
C THR A 251 18.50 -4.74 13.10
N ARG A 252 18.24 -4.05 11.98
CA ARG A 252 19.23 -3.23 11.24
C ARG A 252 18.91 -1.73 11.17
N GLN A 253 17.75 -1.29 11.67
CA GLN A 253 17.25 0.08 11.48
C GLN A 253 17.94 1.16 12.31
N SER A 254 18.90 0.83 13.19
CA SER A 254 19.75 1.88 13.73
C SER A 254 20.79 2.39 12.72
N GLN A 255 20.96 1.75 11.55
CA GLN A 255 21.97 2.11 10.56
C GLN A 255 21.55 2.05 9.07
N GLN A 256 20.43 1.42 8.68
CA GLN A 256 20.04 1.34 7.26
C GLN A 256 18.78 2.17 6.95
N PRO A 257 18.90 3.29 6.22
CA PRO A 257 17.80 4.20 5.90
C PRO A 257 16.85 3.74 4.79
N HIS A 258 16.99 2.51 4.27
CA HIS A 258 16.24 2.00 3.11
C HIS A 258 15.73 0.59 3.39
N ASP A 259 14.43 0.37 3.18
CA ASP A 259 13.82 -0.97 3.13
C ASP A 259 13.66 -1.37 1.65
N PRO A 260 14.53 -2.25 1.11
CA PRO A 260 14.42 -2.68 -0.28
C PRO A 260 13.08 -3.36 -0.59
N ALA A 261 12.50 -4.10 0.35
CA ALA A 261 11.23 -4.78 0.14
C ALA A 261 10.09 -3.78 -0.08
N ALA A 262 10.05 -2.68 0.70
CA ALA A 262 9.11 -1.59 0.46
C ALA A 262 9.28 -0.95 -0.93
N HIS A 263 10.49 -0.88 -1.47
CA HIS A 263 10.73 -0.34 -2.82
C HIS A 263 10.22 -1.28 -3.93
N HIS A 264 10.34 -2.60 -3.75
CA HIS A 264 9.76 -3.60 -4.67
C HIS A 264 8.24 -3.56 -4.67
N LEU A 265 7.62 -3.53 -3.48
CA LEU A 265 6.17 -3.36 -3.38
C LEU A 265 5.75 -2.06 -4.06
N ARG A 266 6.46 -0.97 -3.79
CA ARG A 266 6.14 0.34 -4.35
C ARG A 266 6.15 0.37 -5.86
N ILE A 267 7.19 -0.18 -6.50
CA ILE A 267 7.29 -0.17 -7.96
C ILE A 267 6.22 -1.08 -8.59
N ALA A 268 5.90 -2.21 -7.95
CA ALA A 268 4.82 -3.07 -8.39
C ALA A 268 3.45 -2.37 -8.29
N GLU A 269 3.20 -1.61 -7.23
CA GLU A 269 1.97 -0.81 -7.10
C GLU A 269 1.90 0.30 -8.16
N LEU A 270 3.02 0.98 -8.44
CA LEU A 270 3.08 2.01 -9.49
C LEU A 270 2.78 1.43 -10.87
N ALA A 271 3.35 0.25 -11.18
CA ALA A 271 3.09 -0.46 -12.43
C ALA A 271 1.64 -0.94 -12.53
N LEU A 272 1.10 -1.51 -11.44
CA LEU A 272 -0.30 -1.91 -11.36
C LEU A 272 -1.23 -0.70 -11.56
N GLY A 273 -0.92 0.42 -10.93
CA GLY A 273 -1.67 1.66 -11.06
C GLY A 273 -1.65 2.22 -12.47
N ALA A 274 -0.49 2.27 -13.11
CA ALA A 274 -0.40 2.72 -14.50
C ALA A 274 -1.28 1.90 -15.45
N ALA A 275 -1.35 0.57 -15.25
CA ALA A 275 -2.18 -0.31 -16.06
C ALA A 275 -3.70 -0.15 -15.79
N LEU A 276 -4.09 0.07 -14.54
CA LEU A 276 -5.51 0.11 -14.14
C LEU A 276 -6.14 1.51 -14.24
N LEU A 277 -5.41 2.58 -13.90
CA LEU A 277 -5.94 3.94 -13.81
C LEU A 277 -6.41 4.47 -15.17
N SER A 278 -5.69 4.12 -16.24
CA SER A 278 -6.03 4.49 -17.62
C SER A 278 -7.18 3.63 -18.16
N SER A 279 -7.11 2.32 -17.96
CA SER A 279 -8.05 1.34 -18.52
C SER A 279 -9.43 1.36 -17.85
N TYR A 280 -9.48 1.58 -16.53
CA TYR A 280 -10.70 1.44 -15.73
C TYR A 280 -11.09 2.72 -14.99
N ARG A 281 -10.42 3.85 -15.24
CA ARG A 281 -10.60 5.11 -14.48
C ARG A 281 -10.51 4.90 -12.97
N ALA A 282 -9.69 3.93 -12.56
CA ALA A 282 -9.55 3.57 -11.15
C ALA A 282 -9.02 4.74 -10.31
N VAL A 283 -9.16 4.62 -9.01
CA VAL A 283 -8.63 5.53 -8.00
C VAL A 283 -7.73 4.74 -7.03
N TRP A 284 -6.57 5.29 -6.70
CA TRP A 284 -5.67 4.69 -5.72
C TRP A 284 -6.05 5.18 -4.32
N LEU A 285 -6.47 4.26 -3.46
CA LEU A 285 -6.86 4.53 -2.09
C LEU A 285 -5.91 3.88 -1.07
N ASN A 286 -5.84 4.49 0.11
CA ASN A 286 -5.27 3.89 1.31
C ASN A 286 -6.38 3.37 2.23
N GLY A 287 -6.38 2.06 2.50
CA GLY A 287 -7.33 1.41 3.38
C GLY A 287 -7.25 -0.10 3.32
N ALA A 288 -8.29 -0.77 3.79
CA ALA A 288 -8.43 -2.21 3.69
C ALA A 288 -9.74 -2.57 2.99
N VAL A 289 -9.76 -3.73 2.32
CA VAL A 289 -10.94 -4.26 1.64
C VAL A 289 -11.14 -5.70 2.07
N LEU A 290 -12.30 -5.96 2.66
CA LEU A 290 -12.72 -7.29 3.07
C LEU A 290 -13.87 -7.74 2.18
N SER A 291 -13.86 -9.02 1.82
CA SER A 291 -14.82 -9.60 0.89
C SER A 291 -15.35 -10.91 1.44
N HIS A 292 -16.61 -11.25 1.16
CA HIS A 292 -17.17 -12.54 1.50
C HIS A 292 -17.49 -13.33 0.23
N PRO A 293 -16.77 -14.43 -0.07
CA PRO A 293 -16.89 -15.15 -1.32
C PRO A 293 -18.31 -15.72 -1.54
N GLY A 294 -18.96 -16.21 -0.48
CA GLY A 294 -20.31 -16.77 -0.56
C GLY A 294 -21.45 -15.75 -0.75
N THR A 295 -21.27 -14.47 -0.39
CA THR A 295 -22.31 -13.43 -0.56
C THR A 295 -21.97 -12.48 -1.70
N GLY A 296 -20.70 -12.42 -2.12
CA GLY A 296 -20.22 -11.47 -3.11
C GLY A 296 -20.23 -10.02 -2.63
N ARG A 297 -20.28 -9.81 -1.32
CA ARG A 297 -20.27 -8.49 -0.69
C ARG A 297 -18.85 -8.09 -0.32
N SER A 298 -18.55 -6.81 -0.47
CA SER A 298 -17.29 -6.21 -0.04
C SER A 298 -17.53 -4.97 0.82
N VAL A 299 -16.68 -4.79 1.83
CA VAL A 299 -16.65 -3.62 2.71
C VAL A 299 -15.32 -2.92 2.57
N LEU A 300 -15.36 -1.60 2.37
CA LEU A 300 -14.18 -0.74 2.33
C LEU A 300 -13.94 -0.19 3.74
N VAL A 301 -12.72 -0.30 4.26
CA VAL A 301 -12.32 0.27 5.55
C VAL A 301 -11.31 1.39 5.30
N VAL A 302 -11.68 2.61 5.68
CA VAL A 302 -10.91 3.84 5.47
C VAL A 302 -10.77 4.61 6.78
N GLY A 303 -9.93 5.64 6.78
CA GLY A 303 -9.62 6.44 7.98
C GLY A 303 -8.17 6.94 8.00
N PRO A 304 -7.84 7.84 8.94
CA PRO A 304 -6.53 8.48 9.05
C PRO A 304 -5.34 7.52 9.08
N ARG A 305 -4.13 8.06 8.89
CA ARG A 305 -2.91 7.28 9.13
C ARG A 305 -2.91 6.79 10.58
N HIS A 306 -2.47 5.56 10.77
CA HIS A 306 -2.50 4.88 12.07
C HIS A 306 -3.90 4.69 12.67
N SER A 307 -5.01 4.82 11.92
CA SER A 307 -6.34 4.51 12.49
C SER A 307 -6.62 3.01 12.72
N GLY A 308 -5.66 2.12 12.46
CA GLY A 308 -5.84 0.68 12.68
C GLY A 308 -6.68 -0.05 11.64
N LYS A 309 -6.86 0.50 10.45
CA LYS A 309 -7.62 -0.15 9.35
C LYS A 309 -7.15 -1.58 9.06
N THR A 310 -5.84 -1.73 8.92
CA THR A 310 -5.18 -3.03 8.71
C THR A 310 -5.41 -3.96 9.89
N THR A 311 -5.25 -3.45 11.11
CA THR A 311 -5.50 -4.22 12.35
C THR A 311 -6.96 -4.67 12.46
N LEU A 312 -7.92 -3.79 12.15
CA LEU A 312 -9.34 -4.13 12.10
C LEU A 312 -9.60 -5.23 11.08
N ALA A 313 -8.98 -5.15 9.89
CA ALA A 313 -9.13 -6.16 8.87
C ALA A 313 -8.66 -7.54 9.35
N LEU A 314 -7.49 -7.59 10.01
CA LEU A 314 -6.97 -8.82 10.63
C LEU A 314 -7.86 -9.35 11.76
N HIS A 315 -8.47 -8.47 12.57
CA HIS A 315 -9.47 -8.89 13.56
C HIS A 315 -10.72 -9.48 12.93
N CYS A 316 -11.19 -8.92 11.81
CA CYS A 316 -12.36 -9.45 11.10
C CYS A 316 -12.08 -10.84 10.52
N LEU A 317 -10.88 -11.06 9.95
CA LEU A 317 -10.45 -12.37 9.47
C LEU A 317 -10.37 -13.39 10.63
N SER A 318 -9.75 -13.00 11.74
CA SER A 318 -9.68 -13.85 12.94
C SER A 318 -11.07 -14.21 13.49
N ALA A 319 -11.98 -13.24 13.58
CA ALA A 319 -13.35 -13.47 14.04
C ALA A 319 -14.11 -14.43 13.11
N ALA A 320 -13.95 -14.28 11.78
CA ALA A 320 -14.58 -15.17 10.81
C ALA A 320 -14.06 -16.62 10.92
N VAL A 321 -12.76 -16.82 11.12
CA VAL A 321 -12.16 -18.15 11.32
C VAL A 321 -12.70 -18.83 12.59
N MET A 322 -12.84 -18.07 13.68
CA MET A 322 -13.37 -18.60 14.95
C MET A 322 -14.85 -19.00 14.81
N GLN A 323 -15.65 -18.24 14.06
CA GLN A 323 -17.05 -18.56 13.78
C GLN A 323 -17.19 -19.79 12.85
N ALA A 324 -16.35 -19.90 11.82
CA ALA A 324 -16.36 -21.02 10.88
C ALA A 324 -16.03 -22.36 11.55
N SER A 325 -15.15 -22.35 12.56
CA SER A 325 -14.77 -23.54 13.34
C SER A 325 -15.93 -24.16 14.14
N GLY A 326 -17.04 -23.42 14.31
CA GLY A 326 -18.27 -23.89 14.94
C GLY A 326 -19.39 -24.30 13.96
N SER A 327 -19.19 -24.16 12.64
CA SER A 327 -20.22 -24.44 11.62
C SER A 327 -19.79 -25.56 10.65
N ALA A 328 -20.72 -26.45 10.28
CA ALA A 328 -20.45 -27.53 9.31
C ALA A 328 -20.28 -27.05 7.85
N SER A 329 -20.40 -25.74 7.60
CA SER A 329 -20.25 -25.12 6.27
C SER A 329 -18.84 -24.56 6.10
N GLY A 330 -18.01 -25.24 5.30
CA GLY A 330 -16.63 -24.86 4.99
C GLY A 330 -16.44 -23.62 4.10
N ASP A 331 -17.53 -22.91 3.75
CA ASP A 331 -17.52 -21.79 2.80
C ASP A 331 -17.77 -20.40 3.45
N SER A 332 -17.70 -20.33 4.78
CA SER A 332 -18.08 -19.15 5.58
C SER A 332 -16.95 -18.14 5.86
N SER A 333 -15.87 -18.13 5.07
CA SER A 333 -14.70 -17.31 5.40
C SER A 333 -14.68 -15.93 4.72
N VAL A 334 -14.59 -14.88 5.53
CA VAL A 334 -14.17 -13.54 5.08
C VAL A 334 -12.75 -13.64 4.51
N ARG A 335 -12.52 -12.94 3.41
CA ARG A 335 -11.24 -12.90 2.69
C ARG A 335 -10.72 -11.47 2.62
N LEU A 336 -9.40 -11.36 2.53
CA LEU A 336 -8.72 -10.09 2.35
C LEU A 336 -8.54 -9.82 0.86
N THR A 337 -9.10 -8.73 0.38
CA THR A 337 -8.78 -8.22 -0.95
C THR A 337 -7.58 -7.30 -0.87
N ALA A 338 -7.59 -6.35 0.08
CA ALA A 338 -6.53 -5.38 0.28
C ALA A 338 -6.26 -5.10 1.77
N ALA A 339 -4.99 -4.86 2.10
CA ALA A 339 -4.56 -4.23 3.33
C ALA A 339 -3.53 -3.16 2.96
N GLU A 340 -3.79 -1.91 3.33
CA GLU A 340 -2.99 -0.69 3.06
C GLU A 340 -3.28 0.03 1.75
N HIS A 341 -2.97 -0.55 0.59
CA HIS A 341 -3.07 0.15 -0.69
C HIS A 341 -3.86 -0.66 -1.72
N PHE A 342 -4.83 -0.03 -2.37
CA PHE A 342 -5.63 -0.68 -3.40
C PHE A 342 -6.15 0.31 -4.45
N PHE A 343 -6.44 -0.23 -5.62
CA PHE A 343 -7.13 0.43 -6.71
C PHE A 343 -8.62 0.11 -6.64
N LEU A 344 -9.46 1.11 -6.77
CA LEU A 344 -10.91 0.98 -6.80
C LEU A 344 -11.45 1.58 -8.10
N ALA A 345 -12.40 0.91 -8.75
CA ALA A 345 -13.13 1.42 -9.90
C ALA A 345 -14.59 0.96 -9.87
N ALA A 346 -15.39 1.48 -10.79
CA ALA A 346 -16.73 0.97 -11.09
C ALA A 346 -16.65 -0.52 -11.48
N GLY A 347 -17.43 -1.38 -10.83
CA GLY A 347 -17.42 -2.83 -11.04
C GLY A 347 -18.23 -3.30 -12.25
N THR A 348 -19.32 -2.60 -12.58
CA THR A 348 -20.28 -2.98 -13.61
C THR A 348 -19.64 -3.09 -14.99
N PRO A 349 -18.79 -2.14 -15.44
CA PRO A 349 -18.12 -2.26 -16.73
C PRO A 349 -17.22 -3.51 -16.82
N VAL A 350 -16.44 -3.78 -15.77
CA VAL A 350 -15.54 -4.94 -15.70
C VAL A 350 -16.35 -6.23 -15.70
N ARG A 351 -17.44 -6.28 -14.92
CA ARG A 351 -18.32 -7.45 -14.86
C ARG A 351 -18.97 -7.77 -16.20
N ARG A 352 -19.49 -6.77 -16.92
CA ARG A 352 -20.10 -6.97 -18.25
C ARG A 352 -19.11 -7.51 -19.27
N MET A 353 -17.84 -7.16 -19.15
CA MET A 353 -16.78 -7.71 -20.00
C MET A 353 -16.51 -9.18 -19.68
N LEU A 354 -16.52 -9.55 -18.39
CA LEU A 354 -16.24 -10.91 -17.91
C LEU A 354 -17.42 -11.87 -18.09
N ASP A 355 -18.63 -11.37 -17.91
CA ASP A 355 -19.88 -12.09 -18.07
C ASP A 355 -20.92 -11.19 -18.76
N PRO A 356 -20.90 -11.12 -20.10
CA PRO A 356 -21.86 -10.34 -20.88
C PRO A 356 -23.32 -10.77 -20.68
N ALA A 357 -23.57 -11.99 -20.20
CA ALA A 357 -24.90 -12.52 -19.94
C ALA A 357 -25.46 -12.07 -18.57
N SER A 358 -24.62 -11.56 -17.66
CA SER A 358 -25.00 -10.99 -16.35
C SER A 358 -25.63 -9.60 -16.53
N ALA A 359 -26.77 -9.52 -17.20
CA ALA A 359 -27.30 -8.26 -17.72
C ALA A 359 -28.14 -7.42 -16.74
N ARG A 360 -28.40 -7.85 -15.49
CA ARG A 360 -29.20 -7.06 -14.54
C ARG A 360 -28.74 -7.26 -13.10
N LEU A 361 -27.99 -6.30 -12.59
CA LEU A 361 -27.73 -6.18 -11.17
C LEU A 361 -28.67 -5.13 -10.58
N THR A 362 -29.13 -5.43 -9.37
CA THR A 362 -29.98 -4.56 -8.55
C THR A 362 -29.18 -3.78 -7.52
N SER A 363 -27.84 -3.84 -7.57
CA SER A 363 -26.97 -3.25 -6.54
C SER A 363 -25.65 -2.75 -7.12
N PRO A 364 -25.08 -1.67 -6.57
CA PRO A 364 -23.82 -1.10 -7.04
C PRO A 364 -22.64 -2.05 -6.79
N THR A 365 -21.75 -2.14 -7.77
CA THR A 365 -20.58 -3.02 -7.73
C THR A 365 -19.28 -2.26 -7.81
N ILE A 366 -18.25 -2.82 -7.20
CA ILE A 366 -16.90 -2.26 -7.24
C ILE A 366 -15.93 -3.27 -7.85
N PHE A 367 -14.97 -2.76 -8.61
CA PHE A 367 -13.75 -3.45 -8.96
C PHE A 367 -12.65 -3.01 -8.00
N ALA A 368 -12.13 -3.92 -7.18
CA ALA A 368 -11.03 -3.65 -6.27
C ALA A 368 -9.84 -4.54 -6.60
N CYS A 369 -8.64 -3.95 -6.63
CA CYS A 369 -7.41 -4.66 -6.96
C CYS A 369 -6.25 -4.19 -6.07
N SER A 370 -5.50 -5.12 -5.51
CA SER A 370 -4.25 -4.83 -4.80
C SER A 370 -3.25 -5.97 -4.90
N LEU A 371 -2.00 -5.67 -4.54
CA LEU A 371 -0.96 -6.68 -4.47
C LEU A 371 -1.12 -7.52 -3.19
N PRO A 372 -1.13 -8.86 -3.29
CA PRO A 372 -0.95 -9.71 -2.13
C PRO A 372 0.49 -9.57 -1.66
N HIS A 373 0.70 -9.12 -0.44
CA HIS A 373 2.03 -8.90 0.13
C HIS A 373 2.01 -9.09 1.64
N HIS A 374 3.19 -9.11 2.26
CA HIS A 374 3.29 -9.14 3.71
C HIS A 374 2.69 -7.86 4.31
N ILE A 375 1.75 -8.02 5.21
CA ILE A 375 1.01 -6.94 5.84
C ILE A 375 1.86 -6.28 6.91
N SER A 376 1.93 -4.95 6.91
CA SER A 376 2.67 -4.20 7.94
C SER A 376 1.77 -3.90 9.14
N VAL A 377 2.16 -4.37 10.31
CA VAL A 377 1.44 -4.08 11.56
C VAL A 377 2.36 -3.40 12.59
N GLY A 378 1.80 -2.46 13.34
CA GLY A 378 2.50 -1.81 14.44
C GLY A 378 2.59 -2.69 15.69
N LEU A 379 3.55 -2.38 16.57
CA LEU A 379 3.74 -3.09 17.83
C LEU A 379 2.50 -3.07 18.75
N GLY A 380 1.75 -1.96 18.80
CA GLY A 380 0.50 -1.90 19.56
C GLY A 380 -0.54 -2.92 19.10
N ALA A 381 -0.63 -3.18 17.79
CA ALA A 381 -1.50 -4.22 17.24
C ALA A 381 -1.04 -5.63 17.64
N VAL A 382 0.27 -5.90 17.60
CA VAL A 382 0.83 -7.21 17.98
C VAL A 382 0.63 -7.50 19.47
N LEU A 383 0.87 -6.52 20.33
CA LEU A 383 0.67 -6.67 21.78
C LEU A 383 -0.81 -6.65 22.19
N GLY A 384 -1.71 -6.25 21.28
CA GLY A 384 -3.14 -6.21 21.54
C GLY A 384 -3.56 -5.14 22.55
N THR A 385 -2.86 -3.99 22.56
CA THR A 385 -3.05 -2.93 23.59
C THR A 385 -4.48 -2.38 23.62
N LEU A 386 -5.18 -2.39 22.48
CA LEU A 386 -6.57 -1.95 22.35
C LEU A 386 -7.56 -3.12 22.20
N ARG A 387 -7.09 -4.26 21.67
CA ARG A 387 -7.83 -5.52 21.62
C ARG A 387 -6.86 -6.66 21.32
N PRO A 388 -6.85 -7.75 22.11
CA PRO A 388 -6.05 -8.91 21.80
C PRO A 388 -6.44 -9.55 20.46
N ASN A 389 -5.44 -9.82 19.62
CA ASN A 389 -5.58 -10.73 18.47
C ASN A 389 -4.61 -11.89 18.68
N PRO A 390 -5.06 -13.04 19.23
CA PRO A 390 -4.16 -14.13 19.58
C PRO A 390 -3.48 -14.75 18.36
N GLY A 391 -4.14 -14.75 17.19
CA GLY A 391 -3.53 -15.22 15.93
C GLY A 391 -2.39 -14.30 15.48
N LEU A 392 -2.60 -12.98 15.54
CA LEU A 392 -1.57 -11.99 15.24
C LEU A 392 -0.38 -12.08 16.21
N ALA A 393 -0.66 -12.20 17.51
CA ALA A 393 0.39 -12.30 18.53
C ALA A 393 1.21 -13.59 18.37
N ALA A 394 0.57 -14.70 17.98
CA ALA A 394 1.25 -15.98 17.76
C ALA A 394 2.11 -15.98 16.47
N ALA A 395 1.76 -15.17 15.48
CA ALA A 395 2.47 -15.08 14.21
C ALA A 395 3.77 -14.27 14.28
N VAL A 396 4.04 -13.59 15.40
CA VAL A 396 5.15 -12.63 15.54
C VAL A 396 6.15 -13.09 16.59
N GLU A 397 7.44 -12.99 16.27
CA GLU A 397 8.50 -13.11 17.28
C GLU A 397 8.77 -11.75 17.95
N LEU A 398 8.36 -11.59 19.21
CA LEU A 398 8.58 -10.36 19.96
C LEU A 398 10.08 -10.13 20.25
N PRO A 399 10.54 -8.86 20.37
CA PRO A 399 11.90 -8.54 20.79
C PRO A 399 12.25 -9.16 22.14
N GLY A 400 13.49 -9.61 22.33
CA GLY A 400 13.93 -10.29 23.56
C GLY A 400 13.59 -9.58 24.88
N PHE A 401 13.60 -8.23 24.92
CA PHE A 401 13.20 -7.51 26.13
C PHE A 401 11.68 -7.61 26.43
N LEU A 402 10.84 -7.73 25.40
CA LEU A 402 9.39 -7.96 25.51
C LEU A 402 9.04 -9.45 25.73
N GLN A 403 9.98 -10.36 25.51
CA GLN A 403 9.81 -11.79 25.83
C GLN A 403 9.85 -12.05 27.35
N SER A 404 10.35 -11.11 28.16
CA SER A 404 10.34 -11.20 29.62
C SER A 404 9.10 -10.53 30.22
N GLU A 405 8.50 -11.14 31.24
CA GLU A 405 7.33 -10.56 31.93
C GLU A 405 7.64 -9.17 32.52
N ALA A 406 8.83 -9.00 33.12
CA ALA A 406 9.24 -7.72 33.69
C ALA A 406 9.40 -6.63 32.60
N GLY A 407 9.99 -6.98 31.46
CA GLY A 407 10.16 -6.06 30.34
C GLY A 407 8.84 -5.72 29.65
N LEU A 408 7.95 -6.71 29.46
CA LEU A 408 6.61 -6.49 28.95
C LEU A 408 5.79 -5.59 29.89
N ARG A 409 5.77 -5.86 31.21
CA ARG A 409 5.08 -5.01 32.19
C ARG A 409 5.64 -3.60 32.23
N ALA A 410 6.97 -3.43 32.16
CA ALA A 410 7.59 -2.11 32.10
C ALA A 410 7.20 -1.37 30.81
N PHE A 411 7.10 -2.10 29.71
CA PHE A 411 6.73 -1.56 28.41
C PHE A 411 5.25 -1.16 28.32
N LEU A 412 4.34 -1.97 28.87
CA LEU A 412 2.90 -1.69 28.94
C LEU A 412 2.54 -0.57 29.94
N ARG A 413 3.51 0.02 30.65
CA ARG A 413 3.29 1.25 31.43
C ARG A 413 3.20 2.50 30.55
N ASN A 414 3.60 2.43 29.29
CA ASN A 414 3.38 3.52 28.34
C ASN A 414 1.88 3.62 28.02
N THR A 415 1.41 4.80 27.64
CA THR A 415 0.03 4.98 27.18
C THR A 415 -0.21 4.23 25.87
N ASP A 416 -1.46 3.87 25.61
CA ASP A 416 -1.82 3.16 24.36
C ASP A 416 -1.45 3.98 23.13
N GLY A 417 -1.59 5.30 23.18
CA GLY A 417 -1.16 6.21 22.11
C GLY A 417 0.34 6.10 21.82
N VAL A 418 1.18 6.06 22.85
CA VAL A 418 2.63 5.87 22.65
C VAL A 418 2.92 4.52 22.02
N LEU A 419 2.28 3.45 22.50
CA LEU A 419 2.49 2.09 21.98
C LEU A 419 1.98 1.91 20.55
N TRP A 420 0.93 2.64 20.19
CA TRP A 420 0.29 2.63 18.88
C TRP A 420 1.05 3.47 17.84
N ASP A 421 1.60 4.61 18.28
CA ASP A 421 2.43 5.49 17.46
C ASP A 421 3.89 5.02 17.36
N MET A 422 4.27 3.97 18.10
CA MET A 422 5.60 3.40 17.99
C MET A 422 5.86 2.88 16.58
N SER A 423 6.93 3.39 15.98
CA SER A 423 7.33 3.11 14.59
C SER A 423 7.85 1.70 14.32
N LYS A 424 7.65 0.74 15.24
CA LYS A 424 8.06 -0.66 15.06
C LYS A 424 7.00 -1.38 14.25
N THR A 425 7.34 -1.70 13.01
CA THR A 425 6.52 -2.49 12.10
C THR A 425 7.01 -3.94 12.04
N TYR A 426 6.04 -4.86 12.00
CA TYR A 426 6.25 -6.27 11.70
C TYR A 426 5.63 -6.57 10.34
N ARG A 427 6.33 -7.37 9.53
CA ARG A 427 5.85 -7.83 8.23
C ARG A 427 5.33 -9.25 8.37
N LEU A 428 4.04 -9.43 8.17
CA LEU A 428 3.33 -10.70 8.39
C LEU A 428 2.82 -11.28 7.09
N ARG A 429 3.04 -12.58 6.87
CA ARG A 429 2.21 -13.32 5.91
C ARG A 429 0.84 -13.51 6.52
N LEU A 430 -0.19 -13.35 5.71
CA LEU A 430 -1.55 -13.54 6.19
C LEU A 430 -1.76 -14.99 6.64
N GLU A 431 -1.12 -15.93 5.95
CA GLU A 431 -1.12 -17.35 6.26
C GLU A 431 -0.52 -17.68 7.64
N ASP A 432 0.37 -16.84 8.16
CA ASP A 432 1.00 -17.05 9.48
C ASP A 432 0.06 -16.66 10.63
N THR A 433 -0.92 -15.78 10.38
CA THR A 433 -1.85 -15.27 11.41
C THR A 433 -2.96 -16.25 11.78
N HIS A 434 -3.09 -17.34 11.02
CA HIS A 434 -4.13 -18.34 11.20
C HIS A 434 -3.53 -19.74 11.06
N THR A 435 -3.74 -20.60 12.05
CA THR A 435 -3.39 -22.02 11.91
C THR A 435 -4.24 -22.60 10.79
N PRO A 436 -3.64 -23.08 9.68
CA PRO A 436 -4.41 -23.69 8.61
C PRO A 436 -5.11 -24.92 9.18
N SER A 437 -6.44 -24.94 9.12
CA SER A 437 -7.18 -26.19 9.27
C SER A 437 -6.69 -27.14 8.18
N PRO A 438 -6.46 -28.43 8.47
CA PRO A 438 -5.98 -29.40 7.48
C PRO A 438 -6.91 -29.56 6.26
N TYR A 439 -8.09 -28.95 6.28
CA TYR A 439 -9.08 -28.94 5.20
C TYR A 439 -9.15 -27.61 4.42
N HIS A 440 -8.42 -26.55 4.82
CA HIS A 440 -8.40 -25.26 4.12
C HIS A 440 -7.11 -25.08 3.32
N THR A 441 -7.14 -25.45 2.05
CA THR A 441 -6.04 -25.28 1.08
C THR A 441 -6.15 -23.98 0.27
N SER A 442 -7.20 -23.17 0.48
CA SER A 442 -7.42 -21.95 -0.31
C SER A 442 -6.75 -20.73 0.32
N THR A 443 -6.08 -19.92 -0.50
CA THR A 443 -5.56 -18.60 -0.10
C THR A 443 -6.66 -17.75 0.54
N GLN A 444 -6.30 -17.03 1.61
CA GLN A 444 -7.17 -16.01 2.22
C GLN A 444 -7.15 -14.68 1.46
N TRP A 445 -6.22 -14.54 0.53
CA TRP A 445 -6.16 -13.45 -0.44
C TRP A 445 -7.08 -13.70 -1.64
N ASP A 446 -7.89 -12.70 -1.95
CA ASP A 446 -8.57 -12.51 -3.24
C ASP A 446 -8.12 -11.15 -3.82
N PRO A 447 -6.94 -11.08 -4.48
CA PRO A 447 -6.25 -9.82 -4.78
C PRO A 447 -6.99 -8.95 -5.80
N VAL A 448 -7.92 -9.52 -6.57
CA VAL A 448 -8.79 -8.81 -7.50
C VAL A 448 -10.22 -9.29 -7.34
N VAL A 449 -11.15 -8.39 -7.05
CA VAL A 449 -12.57 -8.71 -6.86
C VAL A 449 -13.48 -7.80 -7.67
N VAL A 450 -14.59 -8.35 -8.13
CA VAL A 450 -15.73 -7.63 -8.71
C VAL A 450 -16.97 -8.01 -7.90
N ASN A 451 -17.29 -7.19 -6.90
CA ASN A 451 -18.25 -7.52 -5.85
C ASN A 451 -19.25 -6.38 -5.62
N THR A 452 -20.38 -6.70 -4.99
CA THR A 452 -21.35 -5.71 -4.53
C THR A 452 -20.76 -4.93 -3.36
N LEU A 453 -20.83 -3.59 -3.42
CA LEU A 453 -20.44 -2.76 -2.29
C LEU A 453 -21.50 -2.87 -1.19
N ALA A 454 -21.12 -3.37 -0.02
CA ALA A 454 -22.02 -3.45 1.14
C ALA A 454 -21.99 -2.17 1.99
N GLY A 455 -20.86 -1.49 2.05
CA GLY A 455 -20.70 -0.24 2.80
C GLY A 455 -19.25 0.21 2.90
N VAL A 456 -19.08 1.45 3.37
CA VAL A 456 -17.77 2.04 3.68
C VAL A 456 -17.71 2.29 5.18
N VAL A 457 -16.73 1.73 5.86
CA VAL A 457 -16.47 1.97 7.28
C VAL A 457 -15.35 2.98 7.42
N LEU A 458 -15.67 4.15 7.96
CA LEU A 458 -14.72 5.22 8.24
C LEU A 458 -14.35 5.21 9.73
N LEU A 459 -13.08 4.95 10.02
CA LEU A 459 -12.53 4.99 11.38
C LEU A 459 -12.12 6.41 11.74
N ASP A 460 -12.89 7.08 12.59
CA ASP A 460 -12.70 8.47 13.03
C ASP A 460 -12.54 8.53 14.55
N TRP A 461 -11.42 7.97 15.02
CA TRP A 461 -11.15 7.78 16.44
C TRP A 461 -10.83 9.08 17.17
N ASN A 462 -11.29 9.18 18.42
CA ASN A 462 -10.82 10.19 19.34
C ASN A 462 -9.41 9.81 19.87
N VAL A 463 -8.38 10.31 19.20
CA VAL A 463 -6.96 10.02 19.52
C VAL A 463 -6.56 10.55 20.91
N GLU A 464 -7.25 11.56 21.44
CA GLU A 464 -6.96 12.12 22.77
C GLU A 464 -7.17 11.09 23.89
N GLU A 465 -8.08 10.14 23.70
CA GLU A 465 -8.33 9.07 24.67
C GLU A 465 -7.19 8.07 24.73
N LEU A 466 -6.42 7.89 23.65
CA LEU A 466 -5.24 7.03 23.63
C LEU A 466 -4.09 7.59 24.48
N ALA A 467 -4.09 8.89 24.76
CA ALA A 467 -3.11 9.54 25.63
C ALA A 467 -3.50 9.48 27.12
N SER A 468 -4.72 9.03 27.45
CA SER A 468 -5.19 8.94 28.83
C SER A 468 -4.50 7.79 29.58
N THR A 469 -4.00 8.07 30.78
CA THR A 469 -3.51 7.05 31.73
C THR A 469 -4.62 6.48 32.61
N SER A 470 -5.81 7.08 32.60
CA SER A 470 -6.99 6.60 33.30
C SER A 470 -7.88 5.75 32.37
N PRO A 471 -8.56 4.72 32.89
CA PRO A 471 -9.52 3.95 32.10
C PRO A 471 -10.64 4.89 31.61
N THR A 472 -10.62 5.19 30.32
CA THR A 472 -11.66 5.96 29.65
C THR A 472 -12.86 5.05 29.37
N PRO A 473 -14.08 5.43 29.76
CA PRO A 473 -15.26 4.65 29.40
C PRO A 473 -15.40 4.61 27.89
N VAL A 474 -15.52 3.42 27.32
CA VAL A 474 -15.71 3.23 25.88
C VAL A 474 -17.02 3.89 25.44
N ARG A 475 -16.91 4.97 24.67
CA ARG A 475 -18.03 5.71 24.11
C ARG A 475 -17.87 5.72 22.60
N ASN A 476 -18.53 4.77 21.94
CA ASN A 476 -18.51 4.68 20.50
C ASN A 476 -19.90 4.93 19.95
N ALA A 477 -19.96 5.73 18.89
CA ALA A 477 -21.15 5.90 18.09
C ALA A 477 -20.86 5.48 16.65
N VAL A 478 -21.86 4.88 16.02
CA VAL A 478 -21.85 4.65 14.57
C VAL A 478 -22.88 5.59 13.96
N ARG A 479 -22.41 6.50 13.13
CA ARG A 479 -23.28 7.35 12.31
C ARG A 479 -23.35 6.75 10.91
N GLU A 480 -24.55 6.41 10.48
CA GLU A 480 -24.83 5.86 9.16
C GLU A 480 -25.38 6.94 8.24
N ILE A 481 -24.78 7.07 7.06
CA ILE A 481 -25.19 8.01 6.02
C ILE A 481 -25.26 7.25 4.69
N PRO A 482 -26.41 7.16 4.02
CA PRO A 482 -26.48 6.47 2.73
C PRO A 482 -25.50 7.07 1.73
N LEU A 483 -24.72 6.25 1.02
CA LEU A 483 -23.69 6.78 0.12
C LEU A 483 -24.28 7.63 -1.01
N HIS A 484 -25.46 7.22 -1.50
CA HIS A 484 -26.20 7.90 -2.56
C HIS A 484 -26.93 9.18 -2.09
N ASP A 485 -26.96 9.45 -0.78
CA ASP A 485 -27.65 10.58 -0.18
C ASP A 485 -26.70 11.32 0.78
N GLY A 486 -25.70 12.01 0.20
CA GLY A 486 -24.71 12.81 0.94
C GLY A 486 -23.53 12.03 1.54
N GLY A 487 -23.59 10.70 1.62
CA GLY A 487 -22.51 9.90 2.21
C GLY A 487 -21.18 9.95 1.44
N VAL A 488 -21.20 10.12 0.12
CA VAL A 488 -19.96 10.32 -0.66
C VAL A 488 -19.32 11.67 -0.40
N GLU A 489 -20.11 12.74 -0.33
CA GLU A 489 -19.59 14.09 -0.01
C GLU A 489 -18.94 14.10 1.37
N GLU A 490 -19.58 13.48 2.37
CA GLU A 490 -19.03 13.35 3.71
C GLU A 490 -17.73 12.52 3.72
N LEU A 491 -17.71 11.40 2.99
CA LEU A 491 -16.51 10.57 2.84
C LEU A 491 -15.36 11.38 2.24
N LEU A 492 -15.60 12.08 1.14
CA LEU A 492 -14.58 12.87 0.47
C LEU A 492 -14.05 13.98 1.38
N THR A 493 -14.94 14.67 2.09
CA THR A 493 -14.59 15.76 3.00
C THR A 493 -13.74 15.27 4.17
N ARG A 494 -14.15 14.17 4.83
CA ARG A 494 -13.43 13.65 6.00
C ARG A 494 -12.20 12.82 5.65
N ALA A 495 -12.14 12.25 4.45
CA ALA A 495 -11.09 11.31 4.06
C ALA A 495 -10.01 11.85 3.13
N GLN A 496 -10.18 13.07 2.62
CA GLN A 496 -9.27 13.68 1.66
C GLN A 496 -7.80 13.60 2.08
N ASP A 497 -7.51 14.00 3.33
CA ASP A 497 -6.15 14.18 3.87
C ASP A 497 -5.39 12.88 4.17
N TYR A 498 -5.98 11.71 3.91
CA TYR A 498 -5.30 10.44 4.15
C TYR A 498 -5.62 9.36 3.12
N MET A 499 -6.77 9.43 2.46
CA MET A 499 -7.22 8.38 1.56
C MET A 499 -6.45 8.37 0.23
N PHE A 500 -6.09 9.55 -0.29
CA PHE A 500 -5.53 9.69 -1.65
C PHE A 500 -4.00 9.89 -1.72
N HIS A 501 -3.32 10.06 -0.59
CA HIS A 501 -1.90 10.42 -0.58
C HIS A 501 -0.95 9.26 -0.88
N GLY A 502 0.10 9.55 -1.68
CA GLY A 502 1.28 8.70 -1.82
C GLY A 502 1.96 8.74 -3.19
N HIS A 503 1.26 9.07 -4.28
CA HIS A 503 1.57 8.57 -5.62
C HIS A 503 2.04 9.63 -6.62
N HIS A 504 3.06 10.41 -6.28
CA HIS A 504 3.47 11.59 -7.07
C HIS A 504 4.10 11.27 -8.45
N LEU A 505 4.54 10.04 -8.70
CA LEU A 505 5.12 9.68 -10.00
C LEU A 505 4.06 9.43 -11.10
N LEU A 506 2.82 9.12 -10.73
CA LEU A 506 1.74 8.86 -11.69
C LEU A 506 1.04 10.15 -12.17
N ARG A 507 1.57 11.33 -11.86
CA ARG A 507 0.92 12.64 -12.08
C ARG A 507 0.36 12.89 -13.47
N SER A 508 0.98 12.36 -14.53
CA SER A 508 0.47 12.49 -15.90
C SER A 508 -0.85 11.73 -16.12
N VAL A 509 -1.12 10.71 -15.31
CA VAL A 509 -2.31 9.84 -15.38
C VAL A 509 -3.23 10.06 -14.18
N TYR A 510 -2.70 10.55 -13.05
CA TYR A 510 -3.36 10.62 -11.76
C TYR A 510 -2.83 11.75 -10.89
N ASP A 511 -3.54 12.89 -10.87
CA ASP A 511 -3.28 13.94 -9.88
C ASP A 511 -4.06 13.69 -8.59
N ALA A 512 -3.36 13.24 -7.55
CA ALA A 512 -3.99 12.85 -6.28
C ALA A 512 -4.85 13.94 -5.61
N PRO A 513 -4.46 15.23 -5.60
CA PRO A 513 -5.28 16.29 -4.97
C PRO A 513 -6.49 16.71 -5.81
N GLN A 514 -6.39 16.70 -7.15
CA GLN A 514 -7.42 17.24 -8.04
C GLN A 514 -8.32 16.14 -8.63
N ASP A 515 -7.74 15.06 -9.14
CA ASP A 515 -8.47 14.06 -9.91
C ASP A 515 -9.02 12.92 -9.04
N ALA A 516 -8.31 12.55 -7.97
CA ALA A 516 -8.66 11.35 -7.21
C ALA A 516 -10.04 11.40 -6.52
N PRO A 517 -10.43 12.51 -5.84
CA PRO A 517 -11.77 12.64 -5.27
C PRO A 517 -12.86 12.54 -6.34
N ALA A 518 -12.69 13.27 -7.45
CA ALA A 518 -13.64 13.28 -8.56
C ALA A 518 -13.76 11.90 -9.23
N ARG A 519 -12.66 11.15 -9.37
CA ARG A 519 -12.68 9.78 -9.93
C ARG A 519 -13.44 8.81 -9.03
N LEU A 520 -13.25 8.90 -7.71
CA LEU A 520 -13.99 8.07 -6.77
C LEU A 520 -15.49 8.38 -6.84
N GLU A 521 -15.85 9.66 -6.81
CA GLU A 521 -17.24 10.10 -6.93
C GLU A 521 -17.88 9.59 -8.23
N ASN A 522 -17.24 9.85 -9.37
CA ASN A 522 -17.73 9.41 -10.68
C ASN A 522 -17.89 7.88 -10.75
N ALA A 523 -16.92 7.12 -10.23
CA ALA A 523 -17.00 5.66 -10.22
C ALA A 523 -18.20 5.14 -9.42
N LEU A 524 -18.56 5.78 -8.31
CA LEU A 524 -19.73 5.41 -7.52
C LEU A 524 -21.05 5.87 -8.17
N MET A 525 -21.05 7.08 -8.74
CA MET A 525 -22.22 7.62 -9.46
C MET A 525 -22.58 6.78 -10.69
N ASP A 526 -21.59 6.34 -11.46
CA ASP A 526 -21.79 5.48 -12.63
C ASP A 526 -22.48 4.15 -12.23
N GLU A 527 -22.12 3.59 -11.08
CA GLU A 527 -22.75 2.37 -10.55
C GLU A 527 -24.20 2.61 -10.12
N TRP A 528 -24.51 3.73 -9.48
CA TRP A 528 -25.88 4.07 -9.10
C TRP A 528 -26.76 4.43 -10.31
N ALA A 529 -26.19 5.03 -11.34
CA ALA A 529 -26.90 5.25 -12.60
C ALA A 529 -27.23 3.92 -13.29
N ALA A 530 -26.30 2.95 -13.25
CA ALA A 530 -26.49 1.63 -13.84
C ALA A 530 -27.44 0.73 -13.03
N ALA A 531 -27.45 0.87 -11.70
CA ALA A 531 -28.31 0.17 -10.77
C ALA A 531 -28.82 1.17 -9.72
N PRO A 532 -29.95 1.87 -10.01
CA PRO A 532 -30.54 2.82 -9.08
C PRO A 532 -30.76 2.16 -7.72
N PRO A 533 -30.46 2.86 -6.60
CA PRO A 533 -30.66 2.32 -5.26
C PRO A 533 -32.17 2.18 -4.99
N GLN A 534 -32.77 1.10 -5.50
CA GLN A 534 -34.00 0.58 -4.93
C GLN A 534 -33.62 -0.14 -3.64
N PRO A 535 -34.44 -0.09 -2.58
CA PRO A 535 -34.23 -0.97 -1.43
C PRO A 535 -34.13 -2.42 -1.97
N PRO A 536 -32.97 -3.09 -1.85
CA PRO A 536 -32.86 -4.46 -2.32
C PRO A 536 -33.97 -5.31 -1.70
N ALA A 537 -34.48 -6.28 -2.45
CA ALA A 537 -35.43 -7.26 -1.92
C ALA A 537 -34.89 -8.01 -0.67
N ASP A 538 -33.56 -8.00 -0.45
CA ASP A 538 -32.86 -8.69 0.64
C ASP A 538 -31.71 -7.87 1.29
N GLY A 539 -31.76 -6.52 1.33
CA GLY A 539 -30.67 -5.75 1.94
C GLY A 539 -30.85 -4.24 1.99
N THR A 540 -30.02 -3.54 2.77
CA THR A 540 -29.90 -2.08 2.81
C THR A 540 -29.01 -1.56 1.69
N ALA A 541 -29.33 -0.38 1.13
CA ALA A 541 -28.45 0.32 0.20
C ALA A 541 -27.10 0.61 0.88
N PRO A 542 -25.96 0.65 0.15
CA PRO A 542 -24.67 0.83 0.79
C PRO A 542 -24.58 2.22 1.43
N ALA A 543 -24.05 2.24 2.66
CA ALA A 543 -23.90 3.43 3.48
C ALA A 543 -22.44 3.67 3.90
N LEU A 544 -22.14 4.92 4.21
CA LEU A 544 -20.97 5.32 4.97
C LEU A 544 -21.29 5.14 6.46
N HIS A 545 -20.49 4.35 7.16
CA HIS A 545 -20.57 4.17 8.59
C HIS A 545 -19.36 4.85 9.24
N CYS A 546 -19.57 6.04 9.80
CA CYS A 546 -18.55 6.75 10.57
C CYS A 546 -18.55 6.20 12.00
N ILE A 547 -17.43 5.59 12.40
CA ILE A 547 -17.24 5.15 13.78
C ILE A 547 -16.49 6.27 14.51
N GLU A 548 -17.20 6.93 15.42
CA GLU A 548 -16.71 8.07 16.20
C GLU A 548 -16.56 7.69 17.69
N GLY A 549 -15.62 8.34 18.36
CA GLY A 549 -15.37 8.18 19.80
C GLY A 549 -14.20 7.24 20.12
N SER A 550 -14.33 6.41 21.16
CA SER A 550 -13.21 5.60 21.67
C SER A 550 -12.73 4.57 20.65
N VAL A 551 -11.44 4.19 20.72
CA VAL A 551 -10.95 3.10 19.85
C VAL A 551 -11.49 1.77 20.34
N ASN A 552 -12.43 1.18 19.59
CA ASN A 552 -13.00 -0.13 19.89
C ASN A 552 -13.15 -0.96 18.61
N PHE A 553 -12.36 -2.03 18.52
CA PHE A 553 -12.43 -2.96 17.40
C PHE A 553 -13.60 -3.95 17.49
N ASP A 554 -14.22 -4.21 18.64
CA ASP A 554 -15.37 -5.13 18.76
C ASP A 554 -16.56 -4.63 17.94
N LEU A 555 -16.97 -3.37 18.17
CA LEU A 555 -18.09 -2.75 17.45
C LEU A 555 -17.80 -2.69 15.95
N ALA A 556 -16.59 -2.28 15.57
CA ALA A 556 -16.18 -2.19 14.18
C ALA A 556 -16.13 -3.57 13.51
N THR A 557 -15.63 -4.61 14.19
CA THR A 557 -15.65 -5.99 13.68
C THR A 557 -17.08 -6.49 13.52
N GLN A 558 -17.95 -6.28 14.51
CA GLN A 558 -19.35 -6.70 14.44
C GLN A 558 -20.06 -6.05 13.25
N LEU A 559 -19.87 -4.73 13.06
CA LEU A 559 -20.41 -3.98 11.93
C LEU A 559 -19.91 -4.54 10.59
N VAL A 560 -18.59 -4.76 10.44
CA VAL A 560 -18.05 -5.32 9.20
C VAL A 560 -18.61 -6.72 8.94
N THR A 561 -18.69 -7.57 9.96
CA THR A 561 -19.26 -8.92 9.80
C THR A 561 -20.74 -8.90 9.45
N SER A 562 -21.53 -7.96 9.98
CA SER A 562 -22.95 -7.85 9.64
C SER A 562 -23.15 -7.36 8.21
N LEU A 563 -22.32 -6.41 7.74
CA LEU A 563 -22.35 -5.92 6.36
C LEU A 563 -21.94 -6.99 5.33
N LEU A 564 -20.98 -7.86 5.68
CA LEU A 564 -20.53 -8.94 4.82
C LEU A 564 -21.49 -10.14 4.80
N GLY A 565 -22.21 -10.36 5.92
CA GLY A 565 -23.20 -11.41 6.07
C GLY A 565 -24.45 -11.21 5.22
N LYS A 566 -25.26 -12.26 5.11
CA LYS A 566 -26.66 -12.13 4.69
C LYS A 566 -27.44 -11.62 5.90
N HIS A 567 -28.15 -10.51 5.77
CA HIS A 567 -29.19 -10.20 6.75
C HIS A 567 -30.21 -11.34 6.67
N ALA A 568 -30.43 -12.02 7.80
CA ALA A 568 -31.44 -13.05 7.95
C ALA A 568 -32.83 -12.43 8.05
#